data_AF-A0A960PH52-F1
#
_entry.id   AF-A0A960PH52-F1
#
_cell.length_a   1.000
_cell.length_b   1.000
_cell.length_c   1.000
_cell.angle_alpha   90.00
_cell.angle_beta   90.00
_cell.angle_gamma   90.00
#
_symmetry.space_group_name_H-M   'P 1'
#
loop_
_entity.id
_entity.type
_entity.pdbx_description
1 polymer ?
#
loop_
_entity_poly.entity_id
_entity_poly.type
_entity_poly.pdbx_seq_one_letter_code
_entity_poly.pdbx_strand_id
1 'polypeptide(L)'
;PEDYTNRGRMITPLKDRFGAQIRTHYPLEVATEVAILDQEVTVPEIDGVSVSVPRPMADVVATFSHLARQSSQVSQRSGVSVRLTVTNAETMTANAVRRALRLGEDEAAPRMCDLDSLPASTMGKLEIESLEEGREAQIVGQLLHHAVLTVFRDLVSPGDLGRVVDEIEQHGAVEVGDDVRLAEFTDLLSGAPELTKVAASVAGDAATAAELASAAELVLEGLHLSKRLNKDALGGSATYSGKG
;
A
#
# COMPACT_ATOMS: atom_id res chain seq x y z
N PRO A 1 -14.93 -2.41 33.39
CA PRO A 1 -16.20 -3.19 33.34
C PRO A 1 -17.32 -2.37 33.99
N GLU A 2 -18.27 -1.94 33.17
CA GLU A 2 -19.46 -1.23 33.63
C GLU A 2 -20.42 -2.21 34.31
N ASP A 3 -21.20 -1.69 35.26
CA ASP A 3 -22.21 -2.46 35.97
C ASP A 3 -23.27 -2.95 34.97
N TYR A 4 -23.62 -4.24 35.04
CA TYR A 4 -24.75 -4.78 34.29
C TYR A 4 -25.82 -5.31 35.24
N THR A 5 -27.05 -5.29 34.77
CA THR A 5 -28.20 -5.77 35.52
C THR A 5 -28.56 -7.19 35.09
N ASN A 6 -28.68 -8.09 36.07
CA ASN A 6 -29.27 -9.41 35.86
C ASN A 6 -30.37 -9.59 36.92
N ARG A 7 -31.61 -9.79 36.47
CA ARG A 7 -32.80 -9.96 37.34
C ARG A 7 -32.93 -8.88 38.43
N GLY A 8 -32.77 -7.60 38.05
CA GLY A 8 -32.96 -6.47 38.97
C GLY A 8 -31.88 -6.28 40.04
N ARG A 9 -30.82 -7.08 40.01
CA ARG A 9 -29.66 -6.92 40.90
C ARG A 9 -28.52 -6.29 40.10
N MET A 10 -27.98 -5.17 40.58
CA MET A 10 -26.72 -4.61 40.07
C MET A 10 -25.60 -5.57 40.45
N ILE A 11 -24.96 -6.18 39.45
CA ILE A 11 -23.78 -7.01 39.66
C ILE A 11 -22.57 -6.12 39.44
N THR A 12 -21.98 -5.63 40.52
CA THR A 12 -20.65 -5.02 40.47
C THR A 12 -19.66 -6.11 40.04
N PRO A 13 -18.90 -5.91 38.95
CA PRO A 13 -17.92 -6.89 38.49
C PRO A 13 -16.82 -7.05 39.55
N LEU A 14 -16.86 -8.15 40.30
CA LEU A 14 -15.85 -8.48 41.29
C LEU A 14 -14.53 -8.79 40.58
N LYS A 15 -13.62 -7.80 40.56
CA LYS A 15 -12.24 -7.97 40.07
C LYS A 15 -11.53 -9.16 40.74
N ASP A 16 -11.92 -9.48 41.97
CA ASP A 16 -11.34 -10.54 42.82
C ASP A 16 -11.65 -11.98 42.35
N ARG A 17 -12.40 -12.16 41.25
CA ARG A 17 -12.72 -13.48 40.65
C ARG A 17 -12.07 -13.73 39.29
N PHE A 18 -11.30 -12.78 38.75
CA PHE A 18 -10.53 -13.01 37.52
C PHE A 18 -9.22 -13.73 37.84
N GLY A 19 -9.00 -14.91 37.25
CA GLY A 19 -7.73 -15.63 37.40
C GLY A 19 -6.54 -14.96 36.69
N ALA A 20 -6.81 -14.29 35.57
CA ALA A 20 -5.86 -13.43 34.87
C ALA A 20 -6.60 -12.41 34.00
N GLN A 21 -5.99 -11.25 33.76
CA GLN A 21 -6.43 -10.28 32.78
C GLN A 21 -5.34 -10.13 31.73
N ILE A 22 -5.63 -10.49 30.48
CA ILE A 22 -4.72 -10.28 29.35
C ILE A 22 -5.15 -9.00 28.66
N ARG A 23 -4.24 -8.03 28.58
CA ARG A 23 -4.42 -6.82 27.78
C ARG A 23 -3.73 -7.04 26.43
N THR A 24 -4.51 -7.05 25.37
CA THR A 24 -4.01 -7.18 24.00
C THR A 24 -3.75 -5.80 23.40
N HIS A 25 -3.01 -5.78 22.30
CA HIS A 25 -2.79 -4.61 21.46
C HIS A 25 -2.63 -5.04 20.00
N TYR A 26 -2.76 -4.11 19.06
CA TYR A 26 -2.38 -4.33 17.66
C TYR A 26 -0.85 -4.40 17.50
N PRO A 27 -0.33 -5.01 16.42
CA PRO A 27 1.11 -5.10 16.19
C PRO A 27 1.82 -3.76 16.35
N LEU A 28 2.99 -3.79 17.01
CA LEU A 28 3.81 -2.59 17.24
C LEU A 28 4.79 -2.35 16.08
N GLU A 29 5.14 -3.41 15.35
CA GLU A 29 6.09 -3.40 14.25
C GLU A 29 5.39 -3.75 12.94
N VAL A 30 5.70 -3.01 11.88
CA VAL A 30 5.17 -3.24 10.53
C VAL A 30 5.49 -4.67 10.06
N ALA A 31 6.70 -5.17 10.35
CA ALA A 31 7.10 -6.53 9.99
C ALA A 31 6.19 -7.61 10.61
N THR A 32 5.71 -7.40 11.84
CA THR A 32 4.76 -8.32 12.48
C THR A 32 3.40 -8.26 11.80
N GLU A 33 2.95 -7.07 11.39
CA GLU A 33 1.70 -6.93 10.66
C GLU A 33 1.76 -7.53 9.26
N VAL A 34 2.89 -7.41 8.56
CA VAL A 34 3.11 -8.09 7.28
C VAL A 34 3.12 -9.60 7.46
N ALA A 35 3.73 -10.14 8.52
CA ALA A 35 3.65 -11.57 8.79
C ALA A 35 2.20 -12.07 9.02
N ILE A 36 1.35 -11.24 9.64
CA ILE A 36 -0.08 -11.55 9.77
C ILE A 36 -0.80 -11.42 8.41
N LEU A 37 -0.47 -10.40 7.61
CA LEU A 37 -0.98 -10.26 6.24
C LEU A 37 -0.67 -11.52 5.43
N ASP A 38 0.59 -11.95 5.39
CA ASP A 38 1.05 -13.12 4.63
C ASP A 38 0.35 -14.41 5.08
N GLN A 39 -0.02 -14.51 6.36
CA GLN A 39 -0.75 -15.65 6.91
C GLN A 39 -2.23 -15.64 6.55
N GLU A 40 -2.87 -14.47 6.53
CA GLU A 40 -4.33 -14.34 6.53
C GLU A 40 -4.92 -13.95 5.15
N VAL A 41 -4.13 -13.35 4.27
CA VAL A 41 -4.59 -12.93 2.93
C VAL A 41 -4.91 -14.15 2.07
N THR A 42 -6.08 -14.10 1.42
CA THR A 42 -6.41 -15.05 0.35
C THR A 42 -6.01 -14.48 -1.00
N VAL A 43 -4.94 -15.02 -1.60
CA VAL A 43 -4.55 -14.67 -2.97
C VAL A 43 -5.45 -15.41 -3.96
N PRO A 44 -6.06 -14.74 -4.95
CA PRO A 44 -6.92 -15.39 -5.94
C PRO A 44 -6.16 -16.41 -6.79
N GLU A 45 -6.69 -17.62 -6.91
CA GLU A 45 -6.23 -18.61 -7.89
C GLU A 45 -6.99 -18.40 -9.21
N ILE A 46 -6.27 -18.04 -10.26
CA ILE A 46 -6.83 -17.76 -11.58
C ILE A 46 -6.10 -18.62 -12.62
N ASP A 47 -6.86 -19.43 -13.37
CA ASP A 47 -6.29 -20.30 -14.40
C ASP A 47 -5.49 -19.48 -15.43
N GLY A 48 -4.21 -19.81 -15.58
CA GLY A 48 -3.32 -19.16 -16.54
C GLY A 48 -2.77 -17.80 -16.12
N VAL A 49 -3.01 -17.33 -14.88
CA VAL A 49 -2.41 -16.11 -14.35
C VAL A 49 -1.64 -16.41 -13.06
N SER A 50 -0.34 -16.19 -13.08
CA SER A 50 0.53 -16.25 -11.90
C SER A 50 0.34 -14.97 -11.08
N VAL A 51 -0.13 -15.09 -9.85
CA VAL A 51 -0.35 -13.95 -8.95
C VAL A 51 0.75 -13.89 -7.89
N SER A 52 1.43 -12.76 -7.79
CA SER A 52 2.41 -12.48 -6.74
C SER A 52 2.06 -11.17 -6.01
N VAL A 53 2.48 -11.06 -4.75
CA VAL A 53 2.35 -9.82 -3.97
C VAL A 53 3.76 -9.35 -3.63
N PRO A 54 4.28 -8.30 -4.31
CA PRO A 54 5.61 -7.79 -4.02
C PRO A 54 5.71 -7.32 -2.58
N ARG A 55 6.81 -7.67 -1.90
CA ARG A 55 7.04 -7.28 -0.50
C ARG A 55 6.87 -5.77 -0.24
N PRO A 56 7.40 -4.87 -1.09
CA PRO A 56 7.20 -3.42 -0.90
C PRO A 56 5.72 -3.00 -0.87
N MET A 57 4.85 -3.68 -1.64
CA MET A 57 3.42 -3.41 -1.66
C MET A 57 2.74 -3.85 -0.36
N ALA A 58 3.11 -5.02 0.16
CA ALA A 58 2.64 -5.47 1.47
C ALA A 58 3.10 -4.53 2.59
N ASP A 59 4.35 -4.06 2.53
CA ASP A 59 4.89 -3.07 3.47
C ASP A 59 4.12 -1.74 3.38
N VAL A 60 3.72 -1.28 2.19
CA VAL A 60 2.89 -0.06 2.02
C VAL A 60 1.53 -0.23 2.71
N VAL A 61 0.83 -1.34 2.48
CA VAL A 61 -0.50 -1.58 3.07
C VAL A 61 -0.41 -1.71 4.61
N ALA A 62 0.61 -2.40 5.12
CA ALA A 62 0.82 -2.50 6.56
C ALA A 62 1.21 -1.14 7.18
N THR A 63 2.08 -0.38 6.52
CA THR A 63 2.49 0.96 6.96
C THR A 63 1.30 1.92 6.98
N PHE A 64 0.41 1.84 5.99
CA PHE A 64 -0.84 2.60 5.95
C PHE A 64 -1.69 2.36 7.21
N SER A 65 -1.90 1.10 7.60
CA SER A 65 -2.64 0.77 8.82
C SER A 65 -1.94 1.26 10.09
N HIS A 66 -0.61 1.20 10.16
CA HIS A 66 0.16 1.75 11.27
C HIS A 66 0.00 3.27 11.38
N LEU A 67 0.09 3.99 10.26
CA LEU A 67 -0.10 5.44 10.22
C LEU A 67 -1.54 5.82 10.61
N ALA A 68 -2.53 5.06 10.15
CA ALA A 68 -3.93 5.25 10.54
C ALA A 68 -4.12 5.08 12.06
N ARG A 69 -3.46 4.11 12.71
CA ARG A 69 -3.50 3.96 14.18
C ARG A 69 -2.91 5.15 14.92
N GLN A 70 -1.92 5.82 14.33
CA GLN A 70 -1.23 6.95 14.97
C GLN A 70 -1.88 8.30 14.63
N SER A 71 -2.79 8.33 13.66
CA SER A 71 -3.41 9.56 13.18
C SER A 71 -4.42 10.11 14.18
N SER A 72 -4.28 11.39 14.53
CA SER A 72 -5.28 12.12 15.33
C SER A 72 -6.58 12.39 14.57
N GLN A 73 -6.63 12.09 13.28
CA GLN A 73 -7.82 12.24 12.43
C GLN A 73 -8.65 10.95 12.38
N VAL A 74 -8.13 9.85 12.94
CA VAL A 74 -8.81 8.55 13.02
C VAL A 74 -9.28 8.31 14.45
N SER A 75 -10.50 7.80 14.59
CA SER A 75 -11.15 7.49 15.86
C SER A 75 -10.34 6.46 16.66
N GLN A 76 -9.62 6.93 17.67
CA GLN A 76 -8.79 6.08 18.53
C GLN A 76 -9.64 5.18 19.45
N ARG A 77 -10.90 5.57 19.69
CA ARG A 77 -11.87 4.76 20.43
C ARG A 77 -12.25 3.49 19.66
N SER A 78 -12.45 3.63 18.35
CA SER A 78 -12.81 2.51 17.47
C SER A 78 -11.57 1.70 17.08
N GLY A 79 -10.43 2.37 16.97
CA GLY A 79 -9.14 1.78 16.65
C GLY A 79 -9.06 1.27 15.21
N VAL A 80 -7.88 0.80 14.80
CA VAL A 80 -7.65 0.30 13.44
C VAL A 80 -7.20 -1.15 13.51
N SER A 81 -8.06 -2.05 13.04
CA SER A 81 -7.82 -3.49 13.08
C SER A 81 -6.80 -3.94 12.02
N VAL A 82 -6.07 -5.03 12.28
CA VAL A 82 -5.28 -5.74 11.25
C VAL A 82 -6.17 -6.25 10.11
N ARG A 83 -7.48 -6.41 10.34
CA ARG A 83 -8.44 -6.71 9.27
C ARG A 83 -8.52 -5.63 8.19
N LEU A 84 -8.13 -4.38 8.50
CA LEU A 84 -8.00 -3.34 7.48
C LEU A 84 -6.87 -3.69 6.52
N THR A 85 -5.70 -4.04 7.06
CA THR A 85 -4.52 -4.47 6.29
C THR A 85 -4.82 -5.65 5.40
N VAL A 86 -5.42 -6.72 5.95
CA VAL A 86 -5.75 -7.93 5.17
C VAL A 86 -6.72 -7.59 4.03
N THR A 87 -7.83 -6.89 4.31
CA THR A 87 -8.78 -6.54 3.24
C THR A 87 -8.17 -5.60 2.20
N ASN A 88 -7.32 -4.64 2.60
CA ASN A 88 -6.64 -3.76 1.66
C ASN A 88 -5.66 -4.52 0.76
N ALA A 89 -4.91 -5.48 1.31
CA ALA A 89 -4.02 -6.33 0.54
C ALA A 89 -4.78 -7.23 -0.45
N GLU A 90 -5.90 -7.82 -0.02
CA GLU A 90 -6.79 -8.60 -0.90
C GLU A 90 -7.38 -7.72 -2.02
N THR A 91 -7.82 -6.51 -1.69
CA THR A 91 -8.42 -5.57 -2.65
C THR A 91 -7.38 -5.13 -3.69
N MET A 92 -6.18 -4.77 -3.24
CA MET A 92 -5.06 -4.42 -4.09
C MET A 92 -4.67 -5.57 -5.03
N THR A 93 -4.58 -6.78 -4.50
CA THR A 93 -4.25 -7.99 -5.27
C THR A 93 -5.36 -8.32 -6.29
N ALA A 94 -6.63 -8.22 -5.89
CA ALA A 94 -7.75 -8.40 -6.80
C ALA A 94 -7.75 -7.36 -7.93
N ASN A 95 -7.37 -6.10 -7.65
CA ASN A 95 -7.26 -5.08 -8.68
C ASN A 95 -6.11 -5.36 -9.66
N ALA A 96 -4.96 -5.83 -9.16
CA ALA A 96 -3.85 -6.26 -9.99
C ALA A 96 -4.23 -7.43 -10.93
N VAL A 97 -4.97 -8.41 -10.41
CA VAL A 97 -5.53 -9.52 -11.20
C VAL A 97 -6.51 -9.02 -12.24
N ARG A 98 -7.42 -8.11 -11.86
CA ARG A 98 -8.36 -7.47 -12.81
C ARG A 98 -7.60 -6.78 -13.94
N ARG A 99 -6.54 -6.04 -13.63
CA ARG A 99 -5.68 -5.35 -14.59
C ARG A 99 -5.02 -6.33 -15.55
N ALA A 100 -4.35 -7.36 -15.03
CA ALA A 100 -3.69 -8.39 -15.82
C ALA A 100 -4.69 -9.07 -16.79
N LEU A 101 -5.85 -9.50 -16.29
CA LEU A 101 -6.89 -10.12 -17.12
C LEU A 101 -7.42 -9.18 -18.22
N ARG A 102 -7.61 -7.89 -17.90
CA ARG A 102 -8.07 -6.89 -18.87
C ARG A 102 -7.04 -6.66 -19.98
N LEU A 103 -5.75 -6.71 -19.64
CA LEU A 103 -4.64 -6.52 -20.57
C LEU A 103 -4.19 -7.80 -21.28
N GLY A 104 -4.72 -8.96 -20.87
CA GLY A 104 -4.39 -10.27 -21.42
C GLY A 104 -3.03 -10.81 -20.96
N GLU A 105 -2.63 -10.46 -19.74
CA GLU A 105 -1.36 -10.85 -19.12
C GLU A 105 -1.50 -12.15 -18.34
N ASP A 106 -0.43 -12.95 -18.31
CA ASP A 106 -0.30 -14.21 -17.58
C ASP A 106 0.39 -14.03 -16.21
N GLU A 107 0.77 -12.80 -15.87
CA GLU A 107 1.38 -12.44 -14.60
C GLU A 107 0.66 -11.22 -13.99
N ALA A 108 0.34 -11.31 -12.70
CA ALA A 108 -0.30 -10.25 -11.94
C ALA A 108 0.47 -9.96 -10.66
N ALA A 109 1.07 -8.77 -10.59
CA ALA A 109 1.64 -8.21 -9.36
C ALA A 109 1.06 -6.81 -9.12
N PRO A 110 0.61 -6.50 -7.88
CA PRO A 110 0.23 -5.14 -7.50
C PRO A 110 1.29 -4.09 -7.82
N ARG A 111 0.88 -2.98 -8.45
CA ARG A 111 1.68 -1.78 -8.69
C ARG A 111 1.07 -0.56 -7.97
N MET A 112 1.68 0.61 -8.09
CA MET A 112 1.16 1.83 -7.41
C MET A 112 -0.26 2.16 -7.86
N CYS A 113 -0.58 1.95 -9.14
CA CYS A 113 -1.94 2.17 -9.66
C CYS A 113 -3.00 1.30 -8.98
N ASP A 114 -2.64 0.13 -8.43
CA ASP A 114 -3.59 -0.76 -7.77
C ASP A 114 -4.02 -0.24 -6.38
N LEU A 115 -3.25 0.70 -5.81
CA LEU A 115 -3.57 1.34 -4.54
C LEU A 115 -4.82 2.24 -4.63
N ASP A 116 -5.22 2.66 -5.83
CA ASP A 116 -6.44 3.48 -6.06
C ASP A 116 -7.73 2.74 -5.69
N SER A 117 -7.66 1.41 -5.52
CA SER A 117 -8.78 0.57 -5.07
C SER A 117 -9.01 0.58 -3.55
N LEU A 118 -7.99 0.97 -2.76
CA LEU A 118 -7.99 0.88 -1.29
C LEU A 118 -9.03 1.77 -0.60
N PRO A 119 -9.38 2.98 -1.10
CA PRO A 119 -10.41 3.80 -0.46
C PRO A 119 -11.74 3.04 -0.30
N ALA A 120 -12.12 2.23 -1.29
CA ALA A 120 -13.37 1.48 -1.25
C ALA A 120 -13.42 0.45 -0.11
N SER A 121 -12.31 -0.26 0.13
CA SER A 121 -12.19 -1.26 1.20
C SER A 121 -11.88 -0.64 2.57
N THR A 122 -11.31 0.56 2.59
CA THR A 122 -10.94 1.29 3.81
C THR A 122 -12.12 1.99 4.47
N MET A 123 -12.98 2.65 3.68
CA MET A 123 -14.04 3.54 4.20
C MET A 123 -15.04 2.85 5.16
N GLY A 124 -15.28 1.55 5.01
CA GLY A 124 -16.16 0.78 5.91
C GLY A 124 -15.46 0.20 7.15
N LYS A 125 -14.14 0.35 7.25
CA LYS A 125 -13.28 -0.28 8.28
C LYS A 125 -12.45 0.72 9.07
N LEU A 126 -12.54 2.00 8.72
CA LEU A 126 -11.84 3.10 9.36
C LEU A 126 -12.87 4.16 9.77
N GLU A 127 -12.93 4.47 11.06
CA GLU A 127 -13.78 5.55 11.58
C GLU A 127 -12.94 6.82 11.72
N ILE A 128 -13.39 7.91 11.10
CA ILE A 128 -12.75 9.23 11.18
C ILE A 128 -13.27 9.99 12.40
N GLU A 129 -12.43 10.80 13.02
CA GLU A 129 -12.83 11.66 14.14
C GLU A 129 -13.95 12.62 13.72
N SER A 130 -14.91 12.88 14.61
CA SER A 130 -16.12 13.65 14.26
C SER A 130 -15.84 15.08 13.79
N LEU A 131 -14.70 15.66 14.16
CA LEU A 131 -14.28 17.00 13.69
C LEU A 131 -13.79 17.00 12.24
N GLU A 132 -13.53 15.82 11.68
CA GLU A 132 -12.97 15.59 10.34
C GLU A 132 -14.01 14.92 9.40
N GLU A 133 -15.28 14.88 9.80
CA GLU A 133 -16.39 14.32 9.01
C GLU A 133 -16.50 15.00 7.64
N GLY A 134 -16.69 14.21 6.58
CA GLY A 134 -16.70 14.67 5.19
C GLY A 134 -15.32 14.85 4.54
N ARG A 135 -14.22 14.58 5.28
CA ARG A 135 -12.84 14.63 4.76
C ARG A 135 -12.18 13.26 4.66
N GLU A 136 -12.96 12.19 4.75
CA GLU A 136 -12.46 10.83 4.89
C GLU A 136 -11.57 10.42 3.72
N ALA A 137 -12.03 10.65 2.48
CA ALA A 137 -11.26 10.34 1.29
C ALA A 137 -9.93 11.12 1.22
N GLN A 138 -9.93 12.39 1.64
CA GLN A 138 -8.72 13.21 1.71
C GLN A 138 -7.73 12.65 2.73
N ILE A 139 -8.21 12.28 3.92
CA ILE A 139 -7.38 11.75 5.01
C ILE A 139 -6.78 10.41 4.62
N VAL A 140 -7.60 9.51 4.06
CA VAL A 140 -7.14 8.20 3.55
C VAL A 140 -6.06 8.39 2.49
N GLY A 141 -6.28 9.28 1.51
CA GLY A 141 -5.29 9.57 0.48
C GLY A 141 -3.98 10.14 1.03
N GLN A 142 -4.06 11.05 2.02
CA GLN A 142 -2.87 11.60 2.69
C GLN A 142 -2.09 10.54 3.45
N LEU A 143 -2.78 9.66 4.19
CA LEU A 143 -2.17 8.54 4.91
C LEU A 143 -1.52 7.55 3.94
N LEU A 144 -2.15 7.28 2.80
CA LEU A 144 -1.62 6.38 1.77
C LEU A 144 -0.36 6.96 1.12
N HIS A 145 -0.37 8.24 0.73
CA HIS A 145 0.84 8.91 0.24
C HIS A 145 1.96 8.89 1.28
N HIS A 146 1.64 9.10 2.56
CA HIS A 146 2.64 9.01 3.61
C HIS A 146 3.19 7.58 3.75
N ALA A 147 2.35 6.55 3.65
CA ALA A 147 2.78 5.16 3.68
C ALA A 147 3.75 4.83 2.53
N VAL A 148 3.39 5.21 1.30
CA VAL A 148 4.23 5.04 0.11
C VAL A 148 5.57 5.74 0.30
N LEU A 149 5.56 7.00 0.76
CA LEU A 149 6.79 7.77 0.97
C LEU A 149 7.68 7.17 2.07
N THR A 150 7.10 6.62 3.14
CA THR A 150 7.83 5.94 4.20
C THR A 150 8.53 4.70 3.66
N VAL A 151 7.79 3.81 3.00
CA VAL A 151 8.36 2.57 2.43
C VAL A 151 9.42 2.88 1.37
N PHE A 152 9.18 3.86 0.50
CA PHE A 152 10.17 4.31 -0.47
C PHE A 152 11.49 4.76 0.20
N ARG A 153 11.42 5.52 1.29
CA ARG A 153 12.62 5.99 2.01
C ARG A 153 13.36 4.88 2.74
N ASP A 154 12.63 3.86 3.20
CA ASP A 154 13.22 2.71 3.87
C ASP A 154 13.95 1.79 2.86
N LEU A 155 13.46 1.71 1.62
CA LEU A 155 14.00 0.82 0.60
C LEU A 155 15.03 1.48 -0.34
N VAL A 156 14.91 2.79 -0.61
CA VAL A 156 15.72 3.46 -1.63
C VAL A 156 16.75 4.40 -1.01
N SER A 157 18.02 4.15 -1.34
CA SER A 157 19.13 4.98 -0.86
C SER A 157 19.12 6.38 -1.50
N PRO A 158 19.29 7.48 -0.74
CA PRO A 158 19.30 8.84 -1.28
C PRO A 158 20.34 9.09 -2.38
N GLY A 159 21.44 8.33 -2.39
CA GLY A 159 22.52 8.45 -3.38
C GLY A 159 22.12 7.99 -4.79
N ASP A 160 21.13 7.11 -4.91
CA ASP A 160 20.67 6.59 -6.20
C ASP A 160 19.61 7.49 -6.85
N LEU A 161 18.94 8.35 -6.06
CA LEU A 161 17.82 9.17 -6.53
C LEU A 161 18.21 10.19 -7.60
N GLY A 162 19.41 10.78 -7.50
CA GLY A 162 19.84 11.83 -8.43
C GLY A 162 19.92 11.32 -9.87
N ARG A 163 20.48 10.11 -10.04
CA ARG A 163 20.69 9.53 -11.37
C ARG A 163 19.39 9.15 -12.07
N VAL A 164 18.41 8.63 -11.31
CA VAL A 164 17.08 8.34 -11.84
C VAL A 164 16.37 9.62 -12.29
N VAL A 165 16.49 10.70 -11.51
CA VAL A 165 15.92 12.01 -11.89
C VAL A 165 16.59 12.56 -13.15
N ASP A 166 17.92 12.56 -13.19
CA ASP A 166 18.69 13.03 -14.35
C ASP A 166 18.35 12.22 -15.62
N GLU A 167 18.18 10.90 -15.49
CA GLU A 167 17.78 9.99 -16.58
C GLU A 167 16.39 10.36 -17.13
N ILE A 168 15.39 10.53 -16.27
CA ILE A 168 14.02 10.90 -16.69
C ILE A 168 13.99 12.30 -17.32
N GLU A 169 14.80 13.23 -16.81
CA GLU A 169 14.94 14.57 -17.40
C GLU A 169 15.55 14.55 -18.81
N GLN A 170 16.48 13.64 -19.08
CA GLN A 170 17.16 13.52 -20.38
C GLN A 170 16.39 12.68 -21.39
N HIS A 171 15.77 11.59 -20.95
CA HIS A 171 15.17 10.57 -21.83
C HIS A 171 13.66 10.74 -22.02
N GLY A 172 13.03 11.64 -21.26
CA GLY A 172 11.62 11.97 -21.39
C GLY A 172 10.74 11.32 -20.33
N ALA A 173 9.45 11.65 -20.38
CA ALA A 173 8.51 11.25 -19.36
C ALA A 173 8.22 9.75 -19.39
N VAL A 174 7.97 9.17 -18.22
CA VAL A 174 7.66 7.75 -18.04
C VAL A 174 6.15 7.59 -17.81
N GLU A 175 5.46 6.92 -18.72
CA GLU A 175 4.04 6.59 -18.59
C GLU A 175 3.85 5.23 -17.91
N VAL A 176 2.98 5.18 -16.91
CA VAL A 176 2.60 3.97 -16.16
C VAL A 176 1.10 3.96 -15.89
N GLY A 177 0.57 2.88 -15.30
CA GLY A 177 -0.81 2.83 -14.81
C GLY A 177 -1.64 1.65 -15.32
N ASP A 178 -2.95 1.63 -15.00
CA ASP A 178 -3.89 0.52 -15.24
C ASP A 178 -4.03 0.13 -16.71
N ASP A 179 -3.73 1.05 -17.64
CA ASP A 179 -3.84 0.81 -19.08
C ASP A 179 -2.49 0.47 -19.76
N VAL A 180 -1.37 0.46 -19.02
CA VAL A 180 -0.02 0.16 -19.55
C VAL A 180 0.32 -1.32 -19.37
N ARG A 181 0.56 -2.02 -20.48
CA ARG A 181 0.91 -3.45 -20.48
C ARG A 181 2.29 -3.71 -19.90
N LEU A 182 2.47 -4.85 -19.28
CA LEU A 182 3.72 -5.32 -18.69
C LEU A 182 4.85 -5.39 -19.73
N ALA A 183 4.56 -5.86 -20.94
CA ALA A 183 5.53 -5.90 -22.04
C ALA A 183 6.00 -4.49 -22.43
N GLU A 184 5.06 -3.54 -22.59
CA GLU A 184 5.37 -2.14 -22.94
C GLU A 184 6.19 -1.49 -21.83
N PHE A 185 5.86 -1.77 -20.57
CA PHE A 185 6.61 -1.23 -19.44
C PHE A 185 8.01 -1.87 -19.30
N THR A 186 8.14 -3.16 -19.60
CA THR A 186 9.44 -3.85 -19.63
C THR A 186 10.36 -3.28 -20.72
N ASP A 187 9.79 -2.96 -21.89
CA ASP A 187 10.51 -2.29 -22.97
C ASP A 187 10.98 -0.89 -22.53
N LEU A 188 10.12 -0.14 -21.83
CA LEU A 188 10.48 1.16 -21.26
C LEU A 188 11.65 1.04 -20.26
N LEU A 189 11.57 0.09 -19.33
CA LEU A 189 12.62 -0.15 -18.33
C LEU A 189 13.96 -0.50 -18.98
N SER A 190 13.94 -1.24 -20.10
CA SER A 190 15.14 -1.54 -20.88
C SER A 190 15.83 -0.28 -21.42
N GLY A 191 15.09 0.81 -21.61
CA GLY A 191 15.59 2.14 -22.00
C GLY A 191 15.95 3.07 -20.84
N ALA A 192 15.70 2.67 -19.59
CA ALA A 192 15.92 3.45 -18.37
C ALA A 192 16.81 2.66 -17.36
N PRO A 193 18.12 2.49 -17.65
CA PRO A 193 19.01 1.66 -16.86
C PRO A 193 19.16 2.10 -15.38
N GLU A 194 19.14 3.40 -15.07
CA GLU A 194 19.25 3.86 -13.68
C GLU A 194 17.96 3.58 -12.91
N LEU A 195 16.78 3.84 -13.48
CA LEU A 195 15.50 3.45 -12.90
C LEU A 195 15.43 1.94 -12.68
N THR A 196 15.79 1.16 -13.70
CA THR A 196 15.77 -0.32 -13.64
C THR A 196 16.69 -0.86 -12.57
N LYS A 197 17.89 -0.29 -12.43
CA LYS A 197 18.84 -0.67 -11.38
C LYS A 197 18.26 -0.43 -9.99
N VAL A 198 17.64 0.72 -9.76
CA VAL A 198 17.02 1.03 -8.45
C VAL A 198 15.80 0.13 -8.21
N ALA A 199 14.94 -0.05 -9.21
CA ALA A 199 13.78 -0.93 -9.13
C ALA A 199 14.19 -2.37 -8.82
N ALA A 200 15.25 -2.90 -9.44
CA ALA A 200 15.77 -4.23 -9.16
C ALA A 200 16.27 -4.37 -7.71
N SER A 201 16.91 -3.33 -7.15
CA SER A 201 17.34 -3.34 -5.74
C SER A 201 16.16 -3.37 -4.76
N VAL A 202 15.01 -2.82 -5.16
CA VAL A 202 13.77 -2.80 -4.39
C VAL A 202 12.99 -4.11 -4.56
N ALA A 203 12.97 -4.68 -5.76
CA ALA A 203 12.24 -5.91 -6.07
C ALA A 203 12.97 -7.19 -5.60
N GLY A 204 14.31 -7.16 -5.58
CA GLY A 204 15.15 -8.30 -5.25
C GLY A 204 15.65 -9.08 -6.47
N ASP A 205 16.73 -9.86 -6.29
CA ASP A 205 17.49 -10.49 -7.38
C ASP A 205 16.71 -11.53 -8.22
N ALA A 206 15.63 -12.09 -7.66
CA ALA A 206 14.80 -13.10 -8.31
C ALA A 206 13.43 -12.55 -8.76
N ALA A 207 13.31 -11.22 -8.83
CA ALA A 207 12.05 -10.57 -9.20
C ALA A 207 11.65 -10.92 -10.63
N THR A 208 10.37 -11.19 -10.78
CA THR A 208 9.67 -11.31 -12.06
C THR A 208 9.55 -9.96 -12.76
N ALA A 209 9.08 -9.96 -14.02
CA ALA A 209 8.86 -8.71 -14.75
C ALA A 209 7.77 -7.86 -14.07
N ALA A 210 6.68 -8.47 -13.58
CA ALA A 210 5.63 -7.75 -12.88
C ALA A 210 6.08 -7.19 -11.52
N GLU A 211 6.93 -7.90 -10.78
CA GLU A 211 7.52 -7.41 -9.53
C GLU A 211 8.50 -6.24 -9.79
N LEU A 212 9.29 -6.32 -10.85
CA LEU A 212 10.17 -5.23 -11.25
C LEU A 212 9.37 -3.98 -11.67
N ALA A 213 8.28 -4.16 -12.42
CA ALA A 213 7.35 -3.10 -12.76
C ALA A 213 6.73 -2.44 -11.52
N SER A 214 6.31 -3.25 -10.54
CA SER A 214 5.80 -2.75 -9.25
C SER A 214 6.82 -1.88 -8.52
N ALA A 215 8.06 -2.37 -8.41
CA ALA A 215 9.14 -1.63 -7.78
C ALA A 215 9.50 -0.34 -8.53
N ALA A 216 9.48 -0.36 -9.87
CA ALA A 216 9.71 0.83 -10.68
C ALA A 216 8.63 1.91 -10.44
N GLU A 217 7.35 1.53 -10.41
CA GLU A 217 6.27 2.46 -10.06
C GLU A 217 6.44 3.02 -8.64
N LEU A 218 6.85 2.21 -7.65
CA LEU A 218 7.14 2.67 -6.29
C LEU A 218 8.24 3.75 -6.28
N VAL A 219 9.31 3.55 -7.05
CA VAL A 219 10.41 4.51 -7.16
C VAL A 219 9.92 5.83 -7.77
N LEU A 220 9.14 5.76 -8.86
CA LEU A 220 8.58 6.94 -9.52
C LEU A 220 7.63 7.72 -8.60
N GLU A 221 6.71 7.03 -7.93
CA GLU A 221 5.78 7.64 -6.98
C GLU A 221 6.52 8.23 -5.78
N GLY A 222 7.51 7.52 -5.23
CA GLY A 222 8.34 8.01 -4.13
C GLY A 222 9.14 9.26 -4.49
N LEU A 223 9.69 9.33 -5.70
CA LEU A 223 10.34 10.54 -6.24
C LEU A 223 9.35 11.69 -6.41
N HIS A 224 8.14 11.42 -6.90
CA HIS A 224 7.08 12.42 -7.00
C HIS A 224 6.68 12.98 -5.63
N LEU A 225 6.40 12.11 -4.66
CA LEU A 225 6.03 12.47 -3.30
C LEU A 225 7.16 13.21 -2.57
N SER A 226 8.41 12.88 -2.89
CA SER A 226 9.62 13.60 -2.45
C SER A 226 9.87 14.91 -3.21
N LYS A 227 8.95 15.33 -4.08
CA LYS A 227 9.03 16.57 -4.87
C LYS A 227 10.27 16.60 -5.77
N ARG A 228 10.69 15.47 -6.32
CA ARG A 228 11.78 15.37 -7.30
C ARG A 228 11.27 15.23 -8.74
N LEU A 229 10.13 14.56 -8.92
CA LEU A 229 9.44 14.45 -10.22
C LEU A 229 8.06 15.12 -10.18
N ASN A 230 7.60 15.56 -11.34
CA ASN A 230 6.20 15.88 -11.57
C ASN A 230 5.42 14.60 -11.91
N LYS A 231 4.13 14.59 -11.59
CA LYS A 231 3.18 13.54 -11.98
C LYS A 231 1.97 14.23 -12.58
N ASP A 232 1.61 13.84 -13.80
CA ASP A 232 0.33 14.17 -14.41
C ASP A 232 -0.49 12.89 -14.51
N ALA A 233 -1.68 12.87 -13.92
CA ALA A 233 -2.52 11.68 -13.84
C ALA A 233 -3.84 11.93 -14.57
N LEU A 234 -4.15 11.10 -15.57
CA LEU A 234 -5.35 11.22 -16.38
C LEU A 234 -6.00 9.85 -16.57
N GLY A 235 -7.14 9.65 -15.92
CA GLY A 235 -7.85 8.36 -16.00
C GLY A 235 -7.03 7.23 -15.37
N GLY A 236 -6.77 6.16 -16.14
CA GLY A 236 -6.04 4.99 -15.70
C GLY A 236 -4.52 5.10 -15.81
N SER A 237 -3.97 6.15 -16.43
CA SER A 237 -2.53 6.33 -16.59
C SER A 237 -1.98 7.55 -15.86
N ALA A 238 -0.69 7.49 -15.56
CA ALA A 238 0.08 8.57 -14.98
C ALA A 238 1.43 8.72 -15.67
N THR A 239 1.84 9.95 -15.89
CA THR A 239 3.09 10.31 -16.54
C THR A 239 3.99 11.03 -15.55
N TYR A 240 5.20 10.49 -15.34
CA TYR A 240 6.22 11.09 -14.50
C TYR A 240 7.25 11.81 -15.36
N SER A 241 7.55 13.05 -15.00
CA SER A 241 8.50 13.87 -15.75
C SER A 241 9.40 14.69 -14.84
N GLY A 242 10.54 15.11 -15.39
CA GLY A 242 11.43 16.07 -14.76
C GLY A 242 10.74 17.39 -14.42
N LYS A 243 11.37 18.16 -13.54
CA LYS A 243 10.77 19.43 -13.09
C LYS A 243 10.95 20.59 -14.06
N GLY A 244 11.94 20.50 -14.94
CA GLY A 244 12.34 21.59 -15.83
C GLY A 244 13.25 22.59 -15.13
#